data_AF-A0A8J8FMC0-F1
#
_entry.id   AF-A0A8J8FMC0-F1
#
_cell.length_a   1.000
_cell.length_b   1.000
_cell.length_c   1.000
_cell.angle_alpha   90.00
_cell.angle_beta   90.00
_cell.angle_gamma   90.00
#
_symmetry.space_group_name_H-M   'P 1'
#
loop_
_entity.id
_entity.type
_entity.pdbx_description
1 polymer ?
#
loop_
_entity_poly.entity_id
_entity_poly.type
_entity_poly.pdbx_seq_one_letter_code
_entity_poly.pdbx_strand_id
1 'polypeptide(L)'
;MQQKINKTKVNDMLIEMITPKVKEIEGTFGNGKGLTQDDINTLLLKSQYNHINHLDDKLNEVTADVASLKGEFELLKVSIEYSIQKALNRNMLMLFAMMVFFLTLSKNIDKFG
;
A
#
# COMPACT_ATOMS: atom_id res chain seq x y z
N MET A 1 -8.92 17.40 -1.90
CA MET A 1 -7.56 16.87 -2.22
C MET A 1 -7.11 17.39 -3.60
N GLN A 2 -6.73 18.67 -3.70
CA GLN A 2 -6.44 19.34 -5.00
C GLN A 2 -5.07 20.07 -5.00
N GLN A 3 -4.03 19.51 -4.37
CA GLN A 3 -2.69 20.14 -4.36
C GLN A 3 -1.56 19.32 -5.02
N LYS A 4 -1.73 18.02 -5.33
CA LYS A 4 -0.65 17.22 -5.94
C LYS A 4 -0.46 17.49 -7.45
N ILE A 5 -1.51 17.94 -8.14
CA ILE A 5 -1.51 18.15 -9.62
C ILE A 5 -0.68 19.37 -10.06
N ASN A 6 -0.32 20.29 -9.16
CA ASN A 6 0.34 21.55 -9.55
C ASN A 6 1.87 21.56 -9.35
N LYS A 7 2.43 20.72 -8.46
CA LYS A 7 3.88 20.75 -8.15
C LYS A 7 4.73 19.96 -9.16
N THR A 8 4.28 18.78 -9.58
CA THR A 8 5.03 17.94 -10.54
C THR A 8 5.13 18.63 -11.91
N LYS A 9 4.05 19.24 -12.40
CA LYS A 9 4.04 19.98 -13.68
C LYS A 9 4.99 21.17 -13.72
N VAL A 10 5.10 21.92 -12.61
CA VAL A 10 6.02 23.05 -12.53
C VAL A 10 7.46 22.56 -12.54
N ASN A 11 7.77 21.49 -11.80
CA ASN A 11 9.12 20.97 -11.79
C ASN A 11 9.52 20.32 -13.13
N ASP A 12 8.61 19.62 -13.80
CA ASP A 12 8.82 19.07 -15.14
C ASP A 12 9.12 20.18 -16.17
N MET A 13 8.38 21.29 -16.12
CA MET A 13 8.66 22.48 -16.95
C MET A 13 10.05 23.05 -16.67
N LEU A 14 10.45 23.15 -15.40
CA LEU A 14 11.80 23.64 -15.05
C LEU A 14 12.89 22.73 -15.62
N ILE A 15 12.65 21.42 -15.69
CA ILE A 15 13.59 20.46 -16.27
C ILE A 15 13.67 20.59 -17.79
N GLU A 16 12.53 20.76 -18.46
CA GLU A 16 12.51 21.05 -19.90
C GLU A 16 13.27 22.34 -20.21
N MET A 17 13.15 23.37 -19.37
CA MET A 17 13.85 24.64 -19.55
C MET A 17 15.38 24.52 -19.40
N ILE A 18 15.88 23.67 -18.50
CA ILE A 18 17.34 23.47 -18.32
C ILE A 18 17.92 22.40 -19.25
N THR A 19 17.10 21.52 -19.83
CA THR A 19 17.51 20.47 -20.79
C THR A 19 18.40 20.96 -21.93
N PRO A 20 18.11 22.09 -22.63
CA PRO A 20 18.99 22.58 -23.68
C PRO A 20 20.39 22.95 -23.15
N LYS A 21 20.46 23.55 -21.95
CA LYS A 21 21.73 23.88 -21.30
C LYS A 21 22.52 22.63 -20.94
N VAL A 22 21.85 21.59 -20.45
CA VAL A 22 22.48 20.30 -20.14
C VAL A 22 23.08 19.64 -21.39
N LYS A 23 22.40 19.69 -22.54
CA LYS A 23 22.95 19.19 -23.81
C LYS A 23 24.18 19.97 -24.28
N GLU A 24 24.17 21.29 -24.11
CA GLU A 24 25.33 22.15 -24.40
C GLU A 24 26.52 21.78 -23.52
N ILE A 25 26.28 21.52 -22.24
CA ILE A 25 27.28 21.09 -21.26
C ILE A 25 27.89 19.74 -21.65
N GLU A 26 27.05 18.75 -21.96
CA GLU A 26 27.49 17.42 -22.41
C GLU A 26 28.35 17.50 -23.68
N GLY A 27 27.98 18.36 -24.64
CA GLY A 27 28.77 18.61 -25.83
C GLY A 27 30.11 19.31 -25.54
N THR A 28 30.13 20.27 -24.62
CA THR A 28 31.34 20.99 -24.23
C THR A 28 32.34 20.06 -23.52
N PHE A 29 31.83 19.22 -22.61
CA PHE A 29 32.60 18.20 -21.92
C PHE A 29 33.13 17.11 -22.89
N GLY A 30 32.29 16.63 -23.82
CA GLY A 30 32.68 15.65 -24.83
C GLY A 30 33.78 16.13 -25.77
N ASN A 31 33.91 17.45 -25.96
CA ASN A 31 35.00 18.08 -26.70
C ASN A 31 36.27 18.32 -25.86
N GLY A 32 36.36 17.76 -24.64
CA GLY A 32 37.52 17.87 -23.76
C GLY A 32 37.70 19.23 -23.10
N LYS A 33 36.69 20.12 -23.17
CA LYS A 33 36.71 21.40 -22.47
C LYS A 33 36.20 21.21 -21.04
N GLY A 34 36.84 21.87 -20.08
CA GLY A 34 36.42 21.84 -18.69
C GLY A 34 35.04 22.47 -18.47
N LEU A 35 34.34 22.00 -17.44
CA LEU A 35 33.04 22.54 -17.04
C LEU A 35 33.22 23.82 -16.22
N THR A 36 32.35 24.80 -16.47
CA THR A 36 32.27 25.99 -15.63
C THR A 36 31.48 25.69 -14.34
N GLN A 37 31.56 26.57 -13.35
CA GLN A 37 30.78 26.44 -12.11
C GLN A 37 29.27 26.42 -12.39
N ASP A 38 28.80 27.20 -13.37
CA ASP A 38 27.39 27.25 -13.75
C ASP A 38 26.93 25.94 -14.40
N ASP A 39 27.81 25.30 -15.17
CA ASP A 39 27.54 23.99 -15.76
C ASP A 39 27.40 22.93 -14.67
N ILE A 40 28.30 22.95 -13.68
CA ILE A 40 28.25 22.06 -12.51
C ILE A 40 26.94 22.29 -11.73
N ASN A 41 26.57 23.54 -11.46
CA ASN A 41 25.32 23.86 -10.76
C ASN A 41 24.09 23.35 -11.52
N THR A 42 24.07 23.51 -12.85
CA THR A 42 22.97 23.02 -13.69
C THR A 42 22.85 21.50 -13.65
N LEU A 43 23.97 20.78 -13.69
CA LEU A 43 24.00 19.33 -13.57
C LEU A 43 23.58 18.85 -12.17
N LEU A 44 24.01 19.54 -11.11
CA LEU A 44 23.59 19.24 -9.74
C LEU A 44 22.07 19.40 -9.57
N LEU A 45 21.49 20.46 -10.11
CA LEU A 45 20.04 20.68 -10.07
C LEU A 45 19.28 19.57 -10.82
N LYS A 46 19.74 19.16 -12.01
CA LYS A 46 19.16 18.02 -12.74
C LYS A 46 19.26 16.73 -11.94
N SER A 47 20.41 16.46 -11.33
CA SER A 47 20.61 15.25 -10.52
C SER A 47 19.70 15.23 -9.29
N GLN A 48 19.57 16.35 -8.59
CA GLN A 48 18.68 16.48 -7.43
C GLN A 48 17.23 16.29 -7.83
N TYR A 49 16.81 16.86 -8.96
CA TYR A 49 15.47 16.65 -9.48
C TYR A 49 15.18 15.18 -9.74
N ASN A 50 16.05 14.49 -10.48
CA ASN A 50 15.88 13.08 -10.80
C ASN A 50 15.79 12.22 -9.53
N HIS A 51 16.62 12.53 -8.53
CA HIS A 51 16.59 11.83 -7.25
C HIS A 51 15.28 12.07 -6.50
N ILE A 52 14.78 13.31 -6.45
CA ILE A 52 13.49 13.64 -5.82
C ILE A 52 12.33 12.95 -6.55
N ASN A 53 12.37 12.90 -7.88
CA ASN A 53 11.34 12.23 -8.67
C ASN A 53 11.31 10.72 -8.36
N HIS A 54 12.47 10.06 -8.31
CA HIS A 54 12.56 8.66 -7.92
C HIS A 54 12.03 8.41 -6.49
N LEU A 55 12.27 9.33 -5.56
CA LEU A 55 11.70 9.23 -4.21
C LEU A 55 10.18 9.38 -4.18
N ASP A 56 9.57 10.24 -5.00
CA ASP A 56 8.09 10.33 -5.10
C ASP A 56 7.50 9.03 -5.66
N ASP A 57 8.16 8.41 -6.63
CA ASP A 57 7.75 7.11 -7.17
C ASP A 57 7.76 6.02 -6.09
N LYS A 58 8.85 5.92 -5.31
CA LYS A 58 8.93 4.99 -4.17
C LYS A 58 7.88 5.30 -3.10
N LEU A 59 7.53 6.57 -2.89
CA LEU A 59 6.49 6.94 -1.94
C LEU A 59 5.09 6.53 -2.44
N ASN A 60 4.83 6.64 -3.75
CA ASN A 60 3.59 6.16 -4.36
C ASN A 60 3.47 4.63 -4.24
N GLU A 61 4.56 3.89 -4.44
CA GLU A 61 4.63 2.43 -4.22
C GLU A 61 4.29 2.07 -2.76
N VAL A 62 4.95 2.70 -1.78
CA VAL A 62 4.66 2.49 -0.35
C VAL A 62 3.21 2.83 -0.01
N THR A 63 2.66 3.88 -0.60
CA THR A 63 1.25 4.26 -0.39
C THR A 63 0.30 3.18 -0.92
N ALA A 64 0.61 2.58 -2.07
CA ALA A 64 -0.17 1.46 -2.62
C ALA A 64 -0.07 0.21 -1.74
N ASP A 65 1.13 -0.14 -1.27
CA ASP A 65 1.35 -1.28 -0.37
C ASP A 65 0.58 -1.12 0.94
N VAL A 66 0.61 0.08 1.54
CA VAL A 66 -0.16 0.38 2.76
C VAL A 66 -1.67 0.28 2.52
N ALA A 67 -2.15 0.72 1.36
CA ALA A 67 -3.56 0.58 0.99
C ALA A 67 -3.96 -0.90 0.85
N SER A 68 -3.11 -1.72 0.24
CA SER A 68 -3.31 -3.17 0.13
C SER A 68 -3.33 -3.84 1.50
N LEU A 69 -2.33 -3.53 2.35
CA LEU A 69 -2.21 -4.08 3.70
C LEU A 69 -3.44 -3.75 4.56
N LYS A 70 -4.00 -2.55 4.42
CA LYS A 70 -5.25 -2.18 5.09
C LYS A 70 -6.43 -3.06 4.63
N GLY A 71 -6.51 -3.38 3.34
CA GLY A 71 -7.52 -4.29 2.81
C GLY A 71 -7.38 -5.72 3.36
N GLU A 72 -6.15 -6.24 3.40
CA GLU A 72 -5.87 -7.55 3.99
C GLU A 72 -6.23 -7.60 5.49
N PHE A 73 -5.99 -6.51 6.22
CA PHE A 73 -6.35 -6.40 7.63
C PHE A 73 -7.87 -6.45 7.86
N GLU A 74 -8.66 -5.78 7.02
CA GLU A 74 -10.13 -5.85 7.09
C GLU A 74 -10.64 -7.28 6.78
N LEU A 75 -10.06 -7.96 5.78
CA LEU A 75 -10.39 -9.35 5.48
C LEU A 75 -10.04 -10.29 6.64
N LEU A 76 -8.89 -10.08 7.27
CA LEU A 76 -8.47 -10.84 8.45
C LEU A 76 -9.48 -10.67 9.59
N LYS A 77 -9.94 -9.45 9.85
CA LYS A 77 -10.96 -9.17 10.86
C LYS A 77 -12.26 -9.94 10.60
N VAL A 78 -12.76 -9.89 9.37
CA VAL A 78 -13.98 -10.63 8.97
C VAL A 78 -13.78 -12.14 9.13
N SER A 79 -12.62 -12.67 8.76
CA SER A 79 -12.30 -14.10 8.89
C SER A 79 -12.28 -14.57 10.35
N ILE A 80 -11.76 -13.72 11.25
CA ILE A 80 -11.78 -13.97 12.70
C ILE A 80 -13.23 -13.99 13.22
N GLU A 81 -14.03 -12.97 12.88
CA GLU A 81 -15.43 -12.89 13.29
C GLU A 81 -16.23 -14.12 12.82
N TYR A 82 -16.05 -14.51 11.55
CA TYR A 82 -16.68 -15.70 10.99
C TYR A 82 -16.27 -16.98 11.69
N SER A 83 -14.97 -17.14 11.98
CA SER A 83 -14.45 -18.33 12.68
C SER A 83 -15.02 -18.46 14.10
N ILE A 84 -15.14 -17.34 14.81
CA ILE A 84 -15.77 -17.28 16.14
C ILE A 84 -17.25 -17.66 16.05
N GLN A 85 -18.00 -17.06 15.12
CA GLN A 85 -19.42 -17.38 14.93
C GLN A 85 -19.62 -18.86 14.58
N LYS A 86 -18.79 -19.41 13.69
CA LYS A 86 -18.84 -20.81 13.28
C LYS A 86 -18.62 -21.76 14.47
N ALA A 87 -17.63 -21.47 15.31
CA ALA A 87 -17.36 -22.26 16.51
C ALA A 87 -18.50 -22.17 17.52
N LEU A 88 -19.03 -20.96 17.74
CA LEU A 88 -20.13 -20.72 18.67
C LEU A 88 -21.44 -21.41 18.24
N ASN A 89 -21.77 -21.32 16.95
CA ASN A 89 -22.95 -21.99 16.38
C ASN A 89 -22.84 -23.52 16.47
N ARG A 90 -21.64 -24.08 16.25
CA ARG A 90 -21.40 -25.52 16.41
C ARG A 90 -21.58 -25.97 17.86
N ASN A 91 -21.06 -25.20 18.81
CA ASN A 91 -21.19 -25.50 20.24
C ASN A 91 -22.66 -25.42 20.68
N MET A 92 -23.40 -24.40 20.22
CA MET A 92 -24.82 -24.26 20.50
C MET A 92 -25.63 -25.46 19.97
N LEU A 93 -25.36 -25.89 18.73
CA LEU A 93 -26.03 -27.04 18.14
C LEU A 93 -25.78 -28.34 18.93
N MET A 94 -24.54 -28.58 19.36
CA MET A 94 -24.18 -29.75 20.18
C MET A 94 -24.89 -29.74 21.53
N LEU A 95 -25.00 -28.58 22.18
CA LEU A 95 -25.74 -28.43 23.43
C LEU A 95 -27.24 -28.72 23.25
N PHE A 96 -27.85 -28.20 22.18
CA PHE A 96 -29.24 -28.53 21.85
C PHE A 96 -29.43 -30.02 21.57
N ALA A 97 -28.52 -30.66 20.83
CA ALA A 97 -28.57 -32.08 20.58
C ALA A 97 -28.50 -32.90 21.88
N MET A 98 -27.61 -32.52 22.81
CA MET A 98 -27.53 -33.15 24.14
C MET A 98 -28.81 -32.96 24.97
N MET A 99 -29.40 -31.76 24.94
CA MET A 99 -30.66 -31.49 25.65
C MET A 99 -31.80 -32.34 25.08
N VAL A 100 -31.94 -32.42 23.75
CA VAL A 100 -32.95 -33.26 23.09
C VAL A 100 -32.75 -34.74 23.40
N PHE A 101 -31.49 -35.18 23.41
CA PHE A 101 -31.14 -36.56 23.78
C PHE A 101 -31.56 -36.86 25.23
N PHE A 102 -31.24 -35.98 26.18
CA PHE A 102 -31.60 -36.14 27.58
C PHE A 102 -33.13 -36.21 27.81
N LEU A 103 -33.89 -35.33 27.16
CA LEU A 103 -35.36 -35.34 27.24
C LEU A 103 -35.96 -36.64 26.70
N THR A 104 -35.37 -37.21 25.64
CA THR A 104 -35.80 -38.48 25.05
C THR A 104 -35.54 -39.65 26.01
N LEU A 105 -34.38 -39.66 26.67
CA LEU A 105 -34.05 -40.66 27.69
C LEU A 105 -34.96 -40.56 28.92
N SER A 106 -35.21 -39.35 29.44
CA SER A 106 -36.07 -39.13 30.61
C SER A 106 -37.47 -39.72 30.40
N LYS A 107 -38.09 -39.48 29.24
CA LYS A 107 -39.42 -40.02 28.93
C LYS A 107 -39.46 -41.55 28.85
N ASN A 108 -38.39 -42.16 28.34
CA ASN A 108 -38.33 -43.62 28.25
C ASN A 108 -38.15 -44.25 29.64
N ILE A 109 -37.37 -43.64 30.53
CA ILE A 109 -37.18 -44.13 31.90
C ILE A 109 -38.49 -44.03 32.70
N ASP A 110 -39.23 -42.92 32.59
CA ASP A 110 -40.55 -42.75 33.23
C ASP A 110 -41.59 -43.79 32.79
N LYS A 111 -41.40 -44.43 31.63
CA LYS A 111 -42.33 -45.44 31.11
C LYS A 111 -42.00 -46.87 31.57
N PHE A 112 -40.80 -47.09 32.12
CA PHE A 112 -40.33 -48.39 32.62
C PHE A 112 -40.23 -48.44 34.16
N GLY A 113 -40.35 -47.30 34.85
CA GLY A 113 -40.40 -47.19 36.31
C GLY A 113 -41.81 -47.27 36.89
#